data_AF-F0KL69-F1
#
_entry.id   AF-F0KL69-F1
#
_cell.length_a   1.000
_cell.length_b   1.000
_cell.length_c   1.000
_cell.angle_alpha   90.00
_cell.angle_beta   90.00
_cell.angle_gamma   90.00
#
_symmetry.space_group_name_H-M   'P 1'
#
loop_
_entity.id
_entity.type
_entity.pdbx_description
1 polymer ?
#
loop_
_entity_poly.entity_id
_entity_poly.type
_entity_poly.pdbx_seq_one_letter_code
_entity_poly.pdbx_strand_id
1 'polypeptide(L)'
;MSNSTSTPNTGLSYKDAGVDIEAGDALVDRIKSVAKRTSRPEVMGGLGGFGALCKIPKGYEEPVLVSGTDGVGTKLRLALNLNRHDTIGQAF
;
A
#
# COMPACT_ATOMS: atom_id res chain seq x y z
N MET A 1 -47.13 -28.75 -11.00
CA MET A 1 -46.38 -27.98 -9.98
C MET A 1 -44.93 -27.96 -10.41
N SER A 2 -44.53 -26.97 -11.22
CA SER A 2 -43.16 -26.86 -11.72
C SER A 2 -42.38 -26.01 -10.72
N ASN A 3 -41.51 -26.65 -9.95
CA ASN A 3 -40.67 -25.98 -8.97
C ASN A 3 -39.45 -25.38 -9.70
N SER A 4 -39.48 -24.08 -9.95
CA SER A 4 -38.33 -23.33 -10.46
C SER A 4 -37.24 -23.30 -9.41
N THR A 5 -36.17 -24.06 -9.62
CA THR A 5 -34.95 -23.98 -8.81
C THR A 5 -34.26 -22.64 -9.04
N SER A 6 -34.39 -21.72 -8.08
CA SER A 6 -33.63 -20.47 -8.04
C SER A 6 -32.15 -20.78 -7.81
N THR A 7 -31.32 -20.56 -8.83
CA THR A 7 -29.86 -20.53 -8.68
C THR A 7 -29.49 -19.43 -7.67
N PRO A 8 -28.62 -19.71 -6.69
CA PRO A 8 -28.17 -18.69 -5.75
C PRO A 8 -27.40 -17.64 -6.54
N ASN A 9 -27.89 -16.40 -6.51
CA ASN A 9 -27.21 -15.25 -7.09
C ASN A 9 -25.98 -14.95 -6.22
N THR A 10 -24.86 -15.61 -6.50
CA THR A 10 -23.57 -15.30 -5.91
C THR A 10 -23.15 -13.93 -6.44
N GLY A 11 -23.57 -12.87 -5.74
CA GLY A 11 -23.18 -11.51 -6.07
C GLY A 11 -21.66 -11.37 -6.07
N LEU A 12 -21.13 -10.64 -7.05
CA LEU A 12 -19.71 -10.33 -7.13
C LEU A 12 -19.27 -9.63 -5.84
N SER A 13 -18.28 -10.20 -5.15
CA SER A 13 -17.66 -9.57 -3.99
C SER A 13 -16.60 -8.55 -4.44
N TYR A 14 -16.26 -7.61 -3.56
CA TYR A 14 -15.17 -6.67 -3.81
C TYR A 14 -13.81 -7.39 -3.96
N LYS A 15 -13.70 -8.57 -3.33
CA LYS A 15 -12.56 -9.49 -3.45
C LYS A 15 -12.46 -10.11 -4.85
N ASP A 16 -13.57 -10.39 -5.51
CA ASP A 16 -13.58 -10.89 -6.89
C ASP A 16 -13.09 -9.82 -7.90
N ALA A 17 -13.17 -8.54 -7.52
CA ALA A 17 -12.55 -7.44 -8.25
C ALA A 17 -11.03 -7.29 -7.95
N GLY A 18 -10.44 -8.21 -7.17
CA GLY A 18 -9.04 -8.22 -6.81
C GLY A 18 -8.69 -7.40 -5.56
N VAL A 19 -9.68 -6.95 -4.79
CA VAL A 19 -9.46 -6.13 -3.59
C VAL A 19 -9.81 -6.90 -2.33
N ASP A 20 -8.77 -7.35 -1.63
CA ASP A 20 -8.90 -8.02 -0.33
C ASP A 20 -8.59 -7.03 0.81
N ILE A 21 -9.65 -6.53 1.45
CA ILE A 21 -9.56 -5.54 2.54
C ILE A 21 -8.86 -6.14 3.76
N GLU A 22 -9.20 -7.38 4.13
CA GLU A 22 -8.63 -8.06 5.30
C GLU A 22 -7.13 -8.30 5.12
N ALA A 23 -6.71 -8.70 3.91
CA ALA A 23 -5.29 -8.83 3.59
C ALA A 23 -4.55 -7.49 3.65
N GLY A 24 -5.21 -6.40 3.24
CA GLY A 24 -4.69 -5.04 3.35
C GLY A 24 -4.46 -4.63 4.80
N ASP A 25 -5.48 -4.79 5.66
CA ASP A 25 -5.39 -4.44 7.09
C ASP A 25 -4.34 -5.29 7.81
N ALA A 26 -4.29 -6.60 7.53
CA ALA A 26 -3.28 -7.49 8.09
C ALA A 26 -1.85 -7.07 7.69
N LEU A 27 -1.65 -6.58 6.47
CA LEU A 27 -0.36 -6.04 6.04
C LEU A 27 -0.02 -4.75 6.78
N VAL A 28 -0.98 -3.83 6.90
CA VAL A 28 -0.80 -2.56 7.63
C VAL A 28 -0.31 -2.82 9.04
N ASP A 29 -0.94 -3.76 9.76
CA ASP A 29 -0.54 -4.11 11.12
C ASP A 29 0.88 -4.68 11.19
N ARG A 30 1.27 -5.52 10.23
CA ARG A 30 2.63 -6.09 10.16
C ARG A 30 3.71 -5.05 9.91
N ILE A 31 3.44 -4.04 9.07
CA ILE A 31 4.44 -3.04 8.69
C ILE A 31 4.40 -1.77 9.55
N LYS A 32 3.40 -1.60 10.41
CA LYS A 32 3.19 -0.40 11.22
C LYS A 32 4.42 0.00 12.02
N SER A 33 5.11 -0.97 12.61
CA SER A 33 6.31 -0.73 13.43
C SER A 33 7.48 -0.24 12.57
N VAL A 34 7.71 -0.85 11.40
CA VAL A 34 8.82 -0.47 10.51
C VAL A 34 8.56 0.90 9.86
N ALA A 35 7.31 1.19 9.48
CA ALA A 35 6.92 2.49 8.94
C ALA A 35 7.01 3.61 10.00
N LYS A 36 6.63 3.33 11.26
CA LYS A 36 6.73 4.31 12.34
C LYS A 36 8.17 4.79 12.58
N ARG A 37 9.18 3.95 12.33
CA ARG A 37 10.60 4.34 12.49
C ARG A 37 11.06 5.42 11.52
N THR A 38 10.36 5.63 10.39
CA THR A 38 10.70 6.66 9.41
C THR A 38 9.90 7.96 9.60
N SER A 39 9.07 8.03 10.65
CA SER A 39 8.27 9.21 10.96
C SER A 39 9.14 10.43 11.27
N ARG A 40 8.64 11.60 10.88
CA ARG A 40 9.27 12.91 11.09
C ARG A 40 8.25 13.90 11.68
N PRO A 41 8.70 15.00 12.31
CA PRO A 41 7.79 15.93 13.02
C PRO A 41 6.67 16.52 12.17
N GLU A 42 6.85 16.56 10.85
CA GLU A 42 5.88 17.11 9.90
C GLU A 42 4.72 16.16 9.61
N VAL A 43 4.88 14.85 9.86
CA VAL A 43 3.81 13.86 9.62
C VAL A 43 2.66 14.08 10.59
N MET A 44 1.44 14.15 10.05
CA MET A 44 0.22 14.31 10.84
C MET A 44 -0.60 13.02 10.78
N GLY A 45 -0.83 12.41 11.94
CA GLY A 45 -1.58 11.15 12.04
C GLY A 45 -0.69 9.89 11.92
N GLY A 46 -1.26 8.80 11.42
CA GLY A 46 -0.59 7.50 11.28
C GLY A 46 -1.16 6.65 10.14
N LEU A 47 -0.64 5.43 9.98
CA LEU A 47 -1.13 4.48 8.97
C LEU A 47 -2.58 4.04 9.27
N GLY A 48 -3.40 3.89 8.23
CA GLY A 48 -4.76 3.33 8.29
C GLY A 48 -5.89 4.31 7.90
N GLY A 49 -5.57 5.57 7.58
CA GLY A 49 -6.53 6.52 7.01
C GLY A 49 -6.55 6.52 5.48
N PHE A 50 -7.53 7.22 4.88
CA PHE A 50 -7.66 7.37 3.42
C PHE A 50 -6.41 8.00 2.76
N GLY A 51 -5.70 8.87 3.47
CA GLY A 51 -4.48 9.51 3.00
C GLY A 51 -3.56 9.88 4.15
N ALA A 52 -2.27 10.02 3.83
CA ALA A 52 -1.27 10.53 4.76
C ALA A 52 -1.12 12.06 4.60
N LEU A 53 -0.78 12.74 5.68
CA LEU A 53 -0.62 14.19 5.72
C LEU A 53 0.79 14.52 6.20
N CYS A 54 1.43 15.50 5.54
CA CYS A 54 2.74 16.01 5.93
C CYS A 54 2.75 17.54 5.77
N LYS A 55 3.16 18.25 6.82
CA LYS A 55 3.38 19.70 6.74
C LYS A 55 4.61 20.01 5.87
N ILE A 56 4.62 21.16 5.23
CA ILE A 56 5.85 21.73 4.68
C ILE A 56 6.69 22.26 5.86
N PRO A 57 7.98 21.91 5.96
CA PRO A 57 8.86 22.44 7.01
C PRO A 57 8.92 23.98 7.01
N LYS A 58 9.24 24.57 8.15
CA LYS A 58 9.45 26.03 8.23
C LYS A 58 10.77 26.40 7.53
N GLY A 59 10.89 27.66 7.09
CA GLY A 59 12.12 28.21 6.49
C GLY A 59 12.12 28.30 4.97
N TYR A 60 11.05 27.86 4.31
CA TYR A 60 10.81 28.14 2.89
C TYR A 60 9.92 29.38 2.77
N GLU A 61 10.29 30.31 1.89
CA GLU A 61 9.48 31.49 1.55
C GLU A 61 8.43 31.14 0.49
N GLU A 62 8.87 30.51 -0.61
CA GLU A 62 8.01 30.10 -1.73
C GLU A 62 8.36 28.67 -2.17
N PRO A 63 7.91 27.64 -1.44
CA PRO A 63 8.30 26.25 -1.70
C PRO A 63 7.73 25.72 -3.00
N VAL A 64 8.56 25.06 -3.80
CA VAL A 64 8.16 24.26 -4.97
C VAL A 64 8.26 22.79 -4.63
N LEU A 65 7.19 22.03 -4.90
CA LEU A 65 7.17 20.59 -4.67
C LEU A 65 7.66 19.84 -5.91
N VAL A 66 8.59 18.92 -5.71
CA VAL A 66 9.07 18.00 -6.74
C VAL A 66 8.65 16.59 -6.34
N SER A 67 8.02 15.88 -7.27
CA SER A 67 7.62 14.48 -7.10
C SER A 67 8.15 13.63 -8.25
N GLY A 68 8.51 12.39 -7.97
CA GLY A 68 8.92 11.41 -8.95
C GLY A 68 8.44 10.02 -8.55
N THR A 69 8.38 9.11 -9.52
CA THR A 69 8.08 7.70 -9.32
C THR A 69 9.07 6.88 -10.11
N ASP A 70 9.54 5.77 -9.53
CA ASP A 70 10.49 4.87 -10.19
C ASP A 70 10.14 3.41 -9.90
N GLY A 71 10.47 2.54 -10.84
CA GLY A 71 10.29 1.10 -10.74
C GLY A 71 11.63 0.38 -10.57
N VAL A 72 11.63 -0.71 -9.81
CA VAL A 72 12.83 -1.56 -9.60
C VAL A 72 13.35 -2.19 -10.91
N GLY A 73 12.48 -2.35 -11.90
CA GLY A 73 12.82 -2.95 -13.19
C GLY A 73 13.16 -4.45 -13.09
N THR A 74 14.01 -4.93 -13.99
CA THR A 74 14.32 -6.36 -14.14
C THR A 74 15.06 -6.97 -12.95
N LYS A 75 15.62 -6.14 -12.05
CA LYS A 75 16.22 -6.59 -10.78
C LYS A 75 15.23 -7.39 -9.91
N LEU A 76 13.93 -7.11 -10.03
CA LEU A 76 12.88 -7.87 -9.33
C LEU A 76 12.89 -9.36 -9.70
N ARG A 77 13.23 -9.72 -10.96
CA ARG A 77 13.32 -11.12 -11.37
C ARG A 77 14.41 -11.88 -10.63
N LEU A 78 15.56 -11.23 -10.39
CA LEU A 78 16.65 -11.84 -9.63
C LEU A 78 16.25 -12.03 -8.16
N ALA A 79 15.59 -11.04 -7.56
CA ALA A 79 15.09 -11.13 -6.18
C ALA A 79 14.13 -12.31 -5.99
N LEU A 80 13.21 -12.51 -6.94
CA LEU A 80 12.29 -13.65 -6.96
C LEU A 80 13.01 -14.99 -7.11
N ASN A 81 13.93 -15.10 -8.07
CA ASN A 81 14.70 -16.32 -8.30
C ASN A 81 15.55 -16.73 -7.09
N LEU A 82 16.09 -15.74 -6.37
CA LEU A 82 16.88 -15.96 -5.16
C LEU A 82 16.03 -16.09 -3.90
N ASN A 83 14.71 -15.88 -3.98
CA ASN A 83 13.80 -15.78 -2.84
C ASN A 83 14.30 -14.82 -1.75
N ARG A 84 14.81 -13.65 -2.16
CA ARG A 84 15.39 -12.63 -1.27
C ARG A 84 14.76 -11.26 -1.55
N HIS A 85 13.88 -10.81 -0.64
CA HIS A 85 13.06 -9.61 -0.81
C HIS A 85 13.35 -8.50 0.21
N ASP A 86 14.25 -8.74 1.16
CA ASP A 86 14.60 -7.83 2.26
C ASP A 86 15.32 -6.55 1.82
N THR A 87 16.01 -6.61 0.68
CA THR A 87 16.81 -5.48 0.15
C THR A 87 16.21 -4.82 -1.09
N ILE A 88 15.20 -5.42 -1.71
CA ILE A 88 14.70 -4.98 -3.03
C ILE A 88 13.98 -3.61 -2.98
N GLY A 89 13.48 -3.21 -1.81
CA GLY A 89 12.85 -1.91 -1.60
C GLY A 89 13.83 -0.74 -1.43
N GLN A 90 15.13 -0.98 -1.29
CA GLN A 90 16.18 0.05 -1.22
C GLN A 90 16.69 0.38 -2.63
N ALA A 91 15.78 0.68 -3.56
CA ALA A 91 16.19 1.09 -4.90
C ALA A 91 16.94 2.43 -4.80
N PHE A 92 18.15 2.45 -5.36
CA PHE A 92 18.93 3.66 -5.61
C PHE A 92 18.48 4.28 -6.92
#